data_AF-A0A0D2ZXG6-F1
#
_entry.id   AF-A0A0D2ZXG6-F1
#
_cell.length_a   1.000
_cell.length_b   1.000
_cell.length_c   1.000
_cell.angle_alpha   90.00
_cell.angle_beta   90.00
_cell.angle_gamma   90.00
#
_symmetry.space_group_name_H-M   'P 1'
#
loop_
_entity.id
_entity.type
_entity.pdbx_description
1 polymer ?
#
loop_
_entity_poly.entity_id
_entity_poly.type
_entity_poly.pdbx_seq_one_letter_code
_entity_poly.pdbx_strand_id
1 'polypeptide(L)'
;MASVRLSSATMTSSLAHATMVAPFIRLKSSAAFPVTCKANTEITSITSNGGRINCMKVWPPVGKKKFETLSYLPGLTDVEIAKEIDYLIRNKWTPCIEFEVEVRKTEK
;
A
#
# COMPACT_ATOMS: atom_id res chain seq x y z
N MET A 1 22.19 -60.77 -21.31
CA MET A 1 21.03 -60.43 -20.47
C MET A 1 21.11 -61.32 -19.23
N ALA A 2 21.62 -60.78 -18.12
CA ALA A 2 21.84 -61.52 -16.88
C ALA A 2 20.93 -60.94 -15.80
N SER A 3 20.08 -61.80 -15.24
CA SER A 3 19.06 -61.47 -14.25
C SER A 3 19.65 -61.62 -12.84
N VAL A 4 19.46 -60.63 -11.96
CA VAL A 4 19.73 -60.78 -10.52
C VAL A 4 18.47 -60.45 -9.73
N ARG A 5 18.17 -61.37 -8.81
CA ARG A 5 16.98 -61.47 -7.96
C ARG A 5 16.98 -60.39 -6.86
N LEU A 6 15.81 -59.80 -6.62
CA LEU A 6 15.49 -59.18 -5.33
C LEU A 6 14.31 -59.93 -4.70
N SER A 7 14.54 -60.44 -3.50
CA SER A 7 13.59 -60.96 -2.51
C SER A 7 14.15 -60.43 -1.18
N SER A 8 13.43 -60.07 -0.13
CA SER A 8 12.03 -60.16 0.28
C SER A 8 11.90 -59.14 1.42
N ALA A 9 10.73 -58.56 1.64
CA ALA A 9 10.41 -57.96 2.94
C ALA A 9 8.93 -58.17 3.27
N THR A 10 8.73 -58.82 4.41
CA THR A 10 7.47 -59.26 5.02
C THR A 10 6.51 -58.10 5.30
N MET A 11 5.24 -58.26 4.93
CA MET A 11 4.15 -57.35 5.27
C MET A 11 3.70 -57.61 6.72
N THR A 12 3.95 -56.65 7.62
CA THR A 12 3.27 -56.62 8.92
C THR A 12 2.09 -55.66 8.83
N SER A 13 0.88 -56.21 8.78
CA SER A 13 -0.37 -55.46 8.88
C SER A 13 -0.59 -54.99 10.32
N SER A 14 -0.52 -53.67 10.54
CA SER A 14 -1.00 -53.03 11.76
C SER A 14 -2.12 -52.04 11.43
N LEU A 15 -3.22 -52.20 12.16
CA LEU A 15 -4.54 -51.59 11.98
C LEU A 15 -4.50 -50.05 11.88
N ALA A 16 -5.20 -49.49 10.89
CA ALA A 16 -5.35 -48.06 10.68
C ALA A 16 -6.12 -47.41 11.84
N HIS A 17 -5.47 -46.52 12.59
CA HIS A 17 -6.15 -45.63 13.52
C HIS A 17 -6.38 -44.30 12.81
N ALA A 18 -7.63 -44.06 12.38
CA ALA A 18 -8.04 -42.81 11.75
C ALA A 18 -7.82 -41.65 12.73
N THR A 19 -6.88 -40.75 12.41
CA THR A 19 -6.75 -39.47 13.10
C THR A 19 -7.95 -38.61 12.71
N MET A 20 -8.93 -38.56 13.58
CA MET A 20 -10.10 -37.68 13.45
C MET A 20 -9.62 -36.23 13.49
N VAL A 21 -9.66 -35.54 12.35
CA VAL A 21 -9.45 -34.08 12.28
C VAL A 21 -10.59 -33.41 13.05
N ALA A 22 -10.24 -32.61 14.06
CA ALA A 22 -11.23 -31.91 14.87
C ALA A 22 -12.13 -31.02 13.99
N PRO A 23 -13.46 -31.00 14.23
CA PRO A 23 -14.35 -30.13 13.47
C PRO A 23 -14.00 -28.66 13.74
N PHE A 24 -13.92 -27.87 12.67
CA PHE A 24 -13.73 -26.42 12.73
C PHE A 24 -14.94 -25.76 13.41
N ILE A 25 -14.93 -25.74 14.74
CA ILE A 25 -15.92 -25.03 15.53
C ILE A 25 -15.58 -23.53 15.45
N ARG A 26 -16.27 -22.87 14.51
CA ARG A 26 -16.73 -21.47 14.60
C ARG A 26 -15.64 -20.44 14.91
N LEU A 27 -14.97 -19.94 13.86
CA LEU A 27 -14.37 -18.61 13.89
C LEU A 27 -15.49 -17.59 14.15
N LYS A 28 -15.46 -16.99 15.34
CA LYS A 28 -16.39 -15.91 15.70
C LYS A 28 -15.95 -14.69 14.91
N SER A 29 -16.71 -14.32 13.88
CA SER A 29 -16.54 -13.05 13.17
C SER A 29 -16.79 -11.92 14.17
N SER A 30 -15.74 -11.30 14.68
CA SER A 30 -15.86 -10.05 15.44
C SER A 30 -15.81 -8.90 14.43
N ALA A 31 -16.95 -8.60 13.82
CA ALA A 31 -17.19 -7.32 13.19
C ALA A 31 -17.65 -6.35 14.28
N ALA A 32 -16.74 -5.94 15.16
CA ALA A 32 -17.00 -4.89 16.14
C ALA A 32 -16.28 -3.61 15.70
N PHE A 33 -17.07 -2.61 15.29
CA PHE A 33 -16.60 -1.24 15.20
C PHE A 33 -16.12 -0.81 16.60
N PRO A 34 -14.95 -0.17 16.72
CA PRO A 34 -14.39 0.16 18.03
C PRO A 34 -15.25 1.25 18.68
N VAL A 35 -16.22 0.83 19.48
CA VAL A 35 -16.94 1.70 20.40
C VAL A 35 -15.97 2.02 21.53
N THR A 36 -15.71 3.31 21.68
CA THR A 36 -14.75 3.87 22.62
C THR A 36 -15.15 3.59 24.08
N CYS A 37 -14.11 3.45 24.91
CA CYS A 37 -14.07 3.57 26.38
C CYS A 37 -14.19 2.29 27.21
N LYS A 38 -13.03 1.73 27.61
CA LYS A 38 -12.66 1.53 29.03
C LYS A 38 -11.17 1.24 29.20
N ALA A 39 -10.64 1.69 30.34
CA ALA A 39 -9.22 1.89 30.62
C ALA A 39 -8.51 0.69 31.28
N ASN A 40 -7.20 0.66 30.98
CA ASN A 40 -6.05 0.16 31.75
C ASN A 40 -5.61 -1.32 31.70
N THR A 41 -4.35 -1.44 31.27
CA THR A 41 -3.26 -2.33 31.73
C THR A 41 -3.35 -3.83 31.46
N GLU A 42 -2.95 -4.24 30.25
CA GLU A 42 -1.93 -5.30 30.01
C GLU A 42 -1.77 -5.47 28.49
N ILE A 43 -0.76 -4.81 27.92
CA ILE A 43 -0.37 -5.01 26.51
C ILE A 43 1.04 -5.59 26.53
N THR A 44 1.15 -6.91 26.64
CA THR A 44 2.35 -7.64 26.24
C THR A 44 1.90 -8.83 25.41
N SER A 45 2.41 -8.89 24.18
CA SER A 45 2.20 -9.94 23.17
C SER A 45 0.87 -9.95 22.38
N ILE A 46 0.47 -8.81 21.83
CA ILE A 46 -0.12 -8.82 20.48
C ILE A 46 1.02 -8.87 19.47
N THR A 47 1.13 -10.01 18.80
CA THR A 47 2.09 -10.34 17.74
C THR A 47 2.36 -9.17 16.80
N SER A 48 3.64 -8.91 16.57
CA SER A 48 4.17 -7.90 15.65
C SER A 48 3.94 -8.30 14.18
N ASN A 49 2.69 -8.35 13.75
CA ASN A 49 2.28 -8.03 12.38
C ASN A 49 1.86 -6.54 12.30
N GLY A 50 2.42 -5.71 13.18
CA GLY A 50 2.14 -4.30 13.41
C GLY A 50 2.85 -3.34 12.45
N GLY A 51 3.12 -3.77 11.21
CA GLY A 51 3.41 -2.80 10.15
C GLY A 51 2.12 -2.04 9.89
N ARG A 52 2.06 -0.75 10.26
CA ARG A 52 0.90 0.09 9.97
C ARG A 52 0.76 0.18 8.45
N ILE A 53 -0.05 -0.70 7.85
CA ILE A 53 -0.29 -0.71 6.41
C ILE A 53 -1.24 0.46 6.15
N ASN A 54 -0.70 1.61 5.73
CA ASN A 54 -1.53 2.70 5.22
C ASN A 54 -2.01 2.31 3.81
N CYS A 55 -3.09 1.53 3.74
CA CYS A 55 -3.66 1.05 2.46
C CYS A 55 -4.30 2.19 1.64
N MET A 56 -4.64 3.32 2.27
CA MET A 56 -5.33 4.44 1.64
C MET A 56 -4.69 5.77 2.07
N LYS A 57 -4.45 6.67 1.11
CA LYS A 57 -3.96 8.02 1.36
C LYS A 57 -5.08 9.01 1.04
N VAL A 58 -5.30 9.97 1.93
CA VAL A 58 -6.26 11.07 1.74
C VAL A 58 -5.51 12.28 1.22
N TRP A 59 -6.08 12.97 0.24
CA TRP A 59 -5.50 14.21 -0.29
C TRP A 59 -5.54 15.32 0.76
N PRO A 60 -4.43 16.06 0.99
CA PRO A 60 -4.42 17.16 1.96
C PRO A 60 -5.36 18.29 1.52
N PRO A 61 -6.36 18.68 2.34
CA PRO A 61 -7.31 19.73 1.96
C PRO A 61 -6.77 21.15 2.14
N VAL A 62 -5.64 21.31 2.84
CA VAL A 62 -5.06 22.62 3.19
C VAL A 62 -3.57 22.62 2.82
N GLY A 63 -3.05 23.79 2.42
CA GLY A 63 -1.61 23.98 2.16
C GLY A 63 -1.12 23.38 0.84
N LYS A 64 -2.03 22.95 -0.05
CA LYS A 64 -1.71 22.41 -1.39
C LYS A 64 -2.43 23.17 -2.50
N LYS A 65 -2.28 24.50 -2.52
CA LYS A 65 -2.75 25.34 -3.63
C LYS A 65 -1.99 25.02 -4.91
N LYS A 66 -2.65 25.23 -6.05
CA LYS A 66 -2.19 24.86 -7.38
C LYS A 66 -2.33 26.07 -8.32
N PHE A 67 -1.51 26.08 -9.35
CA PHE A 67 -1.35 27.19 -10.31
C PHE A 67 -1.51 26.64 -11.72
N GLU A 68 -2.69 26.06 -11.99
CA GLU A 68 -3.04 25.48 -13.29
C GLU A 68 -2.03 24.43 -13.80
N THR A 69 -1.73 24.44 -15.10
CA THR A 69 -0.89 23.48 -15.81
C THR A 69 0.49 23.34 -15.15
N LEU A 70 1.00 22.10 -15.09
CA LEU A 70 2.27 21.70 -14.46
C LEU A 70 2.35 21.80 -12.92
N SER A 71 1.43 22.51 -12.25
CA SER A 71 1.52 22.73 -10.79
C SER A 71 1.29 21.50 -9.89
N TYR A 72 0.83 20.37 -10.46
CA TYR A 72 0.72 19.09 -9.75
C TYR A 72 2.00 18.25 -9.77
N LEU A 73 2.95 18.60 -10.65
CA LEU A 73 4.22 17.92 -10.78
C LEU A 73 5.22 18.38 -9.70
N PRO A 74 6.36 17.69 -9.53
CA PRO A 74 7.49 18.23 -8.79
C PRO A 74 7.92 19.60 -9.35
N GLY A 75 8.59 20.40 -8.52
CA GLY A 75 9.12 21.69 -8.94
C GLY A 75 10.07 21.52 -10.12
N LEU A 76 9.82 22.30 -11.18
CA LEU A 76 10.60 22.22 -12.41
C LEU A 76 12.00 22.80 -12.17
N THR A 77 13.00 22.11 -12.71
CA THR A 77 14.38 22.60 -12.79
C THR A 77 14.54 23.61 -13.93
N ASP A 78 15.59 24.45 -13.89
CA ASP A 78 15.85 25.45 -14.94
C ASP A 78 15.94 24.82 -16.34
N VAL A 79 16.47 23.60 -16.43
CA VAL A 79 16.57 22.84 -17.70
C VAL A 79 15.20 22.41 -18.21
N GLU A 80 14.28 22.04 -17.32
CA GLU A 80 12.91 21.66 -17.69
C GLU A 80 12.09 22.90 -18.08
N ILE A 81 12.30 24.03 -17.39
CA ILE A 81 11.69 25.31 -17.76
C ILE A 81 12.17 25.74 -19.16
N ALA A 82 13.47 25.61 -19.46
CA ALA A 82 14.01 25.90 -20.78
C ALA A 82 13.36 25.04 -21.88
N LYS A 83 13.14 23.74 -21.63
CA LYS A 83 12.45 22.85 -22.59
C LYS A 83 11.01 23.25 -22.86
N GLU A 84 10.31 23.77 -21.85
CA GLU A 84 8.95 24.29 -22.01
C GLU A 84 8.95 25.57 -22.86
N ILE A 85 9.92 26.46 -22.63
CA ILE A 85 10.13 27.65 -23.47
C ILE A 85 10.43 27.23 -24.92
N ASP A 86 11.31 26.24 -25.12
CA ASP A 86 11.62 25.69 -26.44
C ASP A 86 10.38 25.07 -27.12
N TYR A 87 9.46 24.48 -26.35
CA TYR A 87 8.19 23.98 -26.87
C TYR A 87 7.32 25.13 -27.41
N LEU A 88 7.21 26.24 -26.67
CA LEU A 88 6.48 27.44 -27.14
C LEU A 88 7.08 28.01 -28.43
N ILE A 89 8.41 28.15 -28.48
CA ILE A 89 9.13 28.70 -29.64
C ILE A 89 8.96 27.79 -30.87
N ARG A 90 9.04 26.47 -30.70
CA ARG A 90 8.82 25.50 -31.80
C ARG A 90 7.42 25.60 -32.40
N ASN A 91 6.43 25.94 -31.58
CA ASN A 91 5.05 26.15 -32.02
C ASN A 91 4.79 27.55 -32.58
N LYS A 92 5.83 28.42 -32.66
CA LYS A 92 5.73 29.82 -33.09
C LYS A 92 4.84 30.67 -32.17
N TRP A 93 4.81 30.34 -30.88
CA TRP A 93 4.11 31.14 -29.86
C TRP A 93 5.09 32.10 -29.19
N THR A 94 4.65 33.33 -28.92
CA THR A 94 5.47 34.34 -28.24
C THR A 94 5.31 34.19 -26.74
N PRO A 95 6.39 33.87 -25.98
CA PRO A 95 6.30 33.72 -24.53
C PRO A 95 6.15 35.09 -23.83
N CYS A 96 5.43 35.10 -22.71
CA CYS A 96 5.21 36.28 -21.85
C CYS A 96 5.43 35.92 -20.37
N ILE A 97 5.87 36.88 -19.57
CA ILE A 97 6.08 36.72 -18.12
C ILE A 97 5.08 37.61 -17.39
N GLU A 98 4.35 37.03 -16.44
CA GLU A 98 3.39 37.71 -15.57
C GLU A 98 3.73 37.42 -14.11
N PHE A 99 3.54 38.39 -13.22
CA PHE A 99 3.74 38.22 -11.78
C PHE A 99 2.66 38.96 -11.00
N GLU A 100 2.37 38.47 -9.80
CA GLU A 100 1.39 39.02 -8.88
C GLU A 100 2.08 39.28 -7.53
N VAL A 101 1.87 40.46 -6.95
CA VAL A 101 2.47 40.84 -5.65
C VAL A 101 1.54 40.42 -4.51
N GLU A 102 0.24 40.38 -4.75
CA GLU A 102 -0.72 39.98 -3.75
C GLU A 102 -0.75 38.45 -3.56
N VAL A 103 -0.48 38.00 -2.34
CA VAL A 103 -0.70 36.60 -1.99
C VAL A 103 -2.20 36.37 -1.96
N ARG A 104 -2.74 35.66 -2.97
CA ARG A 104 -4.16 35.26 -2.99
C ARG A 104 -4.51 34.54 -1.68
N LYS A 105 -5.20 35.24 -0.79
CA LYS A 105 -5.76 34.67 0.43
C LYS A 105 -6.92 33.78 -0.01
N THR A 106 -6.85 32.50 0.34
CA THR A 106 -8.03 31.64 0.22
C THR A 106 -8.77 31.79 1.53
N GLU A 107 -9.88 32.51 1.52
CA GLU A 107 -10.83 32.45 2.62
C GLU A 107 -11.31 31.00 2.79
N LYS A 108 -11.49 30.62 4.05
CA LYS A 108 -12.14 29.37 4.45
C LYS A 108 -13.61 29.64 4.68
#